data_AF-A0A7S4Q7K6-F1
#
_entry.id   AF-A0A7S4Q7K6-F1
#
_cell.length_a   1.000
_cell.length_b   1.000
_cell.length_c   1.000
_cell.angle_alpha   90.00
_cell.angle_beta   90.00
_cell.angle_gamma   90.00
#
_symmetry.space_group_name_H-M   'P 1'
#
loop_
_entity.id
_entity.type
_entity.pdbx_description
1 polymer ?
#
loop_
_entity_poly.entity_id
_entity_poly.type
_entity_poly.pdbx_seq_one_letter_code
_entity_poly.pdbx_strand_id
1 'polypeptide(L)'
;VSQAFDWSLTARGARGTLRLLNLGFPFAWHAIDLDSPAGRRREQLYGAGETTFEHQLGAFAAAVLGGRGQNFTDSAGVSTMELVDEIYRAAGSSPIPSQSALA
;
A
#
# COMPACT_ATOMS: atom_id res chain seq x y z
N VAL A 1 11.34 10.68 -16.65
CA VAL A 1 9.88 10.55 -16.46
C VAL A 1 9.41 11.86 -15.87
N SER A 2 8.40 12.53 -16.44
CA SER A 2 7.83 13.72 -15.78
C SER A 2 7.38 13.34 -14.37
N GLN A 3 7.47 14.25 -13.39
CA GLN A 3 7.12 13.94 -11.99
C GLN A 3 5.71 13.31 -11.84
N ALA A 4 4.81 13.61 -12.78
CA ALA A 4 3.45 13.05 -12.85
C ALA A 4 3.36 11.53 -13.07
N PHE A 5 4.47 10.83 -13.39
CA PHE A 5 4.46 9.38 -13.63
C PHE A 5 5.53 8.62 -12.84
N ASP A 6 6.17 9.25 -11.85
CA ASP A 6 7.06 8.53 -10.93
C ASP A 6 6.25 7.81 -9.86
N TRP A 7 5.96 6.53 -10.10
CA TRP A 7 5.29 5.64 -9.16
C TRP A 7 6.27 4.89 -8.25
N SER A 8 7.52 5.36 -8.17
CA SER A 8 8.49 4.77 -7.25
C SER A 8 8.33 5.31 -5.83
N LEU A 9 8.43 4.41 -4.87
CA LEU A 9 8.49 4.73 -3.44
C LEU A 9 9.90 4.41 -2.96
N THR A 10 10.50 5.33 -2.21
CA THR A 10 11.81 5.13 -1.59
C THR A 10 11.70 5.36 -0.09
N ALA A 11 11.98 4.33 0.71
CA ALA A 11 12.08 4.44 2.16
C ALA A 11 13.56 4.46 2.56
N ARG A 12 13.98 5.49 3.30
CA ARG A 12 15.34 5.63 3.82
C ARG A 12 15.35 5.37 5.31
N GLY A 13 16.21 4.46 5.75
CA GLY A 13 16.42 4.15 7.16
C GLY A 13 17.87 4.28 7.56
N ALA A 14 18.16 4.12 8.85
CA ALA A 14 19.52 4.24 9.39
C ALA A 14 20.52 3.21 8.82
N ARG A 15 20.04 2.10 8.25
CA ARG A 15 20.86 1.01 7.71
C ARG A 15 20.80 0.86 6.20
N GLY A 16 20.21 1.81 5.48
CA GLY A 16 20.10 1.71 4.04
C GLY A 16 18.79 2.23 3.48
N THR A 17 18.54 1.89 2.22
CA THR A 17 17.39 2.35 1.44
C THR A 17 16.62 1.17 0.88
N LEU A 18 15.30 1.24 0.93
CA LEU A 18 14.37 0.36 0.22
C LEU A 18 13.75 1.13 -0.93
N ARG A 19 13.62 0.50 -2.09
CA ARG A 19 12.96 1.09 -3.25
C ARG A 19 11.96 0.13 -3.87
N LEU A 20 10.76 0.64 -4.12
CA LEU A 20 9.67 -0.01 -4.83
C LEU A 20 9.38 0.82 -6.08
N LEU A 21 9.21 0.19 -7.25
CA LEU A 21 9.07 0.91 -8.52
C LEU A 21 7.63 1.04 -9.03
N ASN A 22 6.73 0.20 -8.53
CA ASN A 22 5.40 0.01 -9.09
C ASN A 22 4.30 0.29 -8.06
N LEU A 23 4.43 1.32 -7.22
CA LEU A 23 3.46 1.60 -6.15
C LEU A 23 2.01 1.73 -6.68
N GLY A 24 1.84 2.36 -7.85
CA GLY A 24 0.53 2.50 -8.50
C GLY A 24 0.03 1.24 -9.23
N PHE A 25 0.92 0.30 -9.52
CA PHE A 25 0.62 -0.93 -10.27
C PHE A 25 1.30 -2.15 -9.63
N PRO A 26 0.99 -2.47 -8.36
CA PRO A 26 1.69 -3.51 -7.59
C PRO A 26 1.51 -4.91 -8.20
N PHE A 27 0.54 -5.10 -9.09
CA PHE A 27 0.30 -6.34 -9.81
C PHE A 27 1.29 -6.61 -10.97
N ALA A 28 2.11 -5.65 -11.37
CA ALA A 28 3.03 -5.77 -12.51
C ALA A 28 4.52 -5.69 -12.10
N TRP A 29 5.29 -6.77 -12.27
CA TRP A 29 6.73 -6.88 -11.91
C TRP A 29 7.10 -6.36 -10.49
N HIS A 30 6.42 -6.87 -9.46
CA HIS A 30 6.60 -6.45 -8.06
C HIS A 30 7.89 -6.98 -7.42
N ALA A 31 8.78 -6.05 -7.11
CA ALA A 31 10.02 -6.31 -6.39
C ALA A 31 10.40 -5.12 -5.51
N ILE A 32 11.11 -5.42 -4.42
CA ILE A 32 11.74 -4.43 -3.55
C ILE A 32 13.25 -4.50 -3.75
N ASP A 33 13.86 -3.37 -4.04
CA ASP A 33 15.31 -3.20 -4.08
C ASP A 33 15.81 -2.71 -2.72
N LEU A 34 16.82 -3.39 -2.19
CA LEU A 34 17.48 -3.09 -0.93
C LEU A 34 18.91 -2.66 -1.21
N ASP A 35 19.29 -1.49 -0.72
CA ASP A 35 20.68 -1.01 -0.72
C ASP A 35 21.12 -0.76 0.73
N SER A 36 22.12 -1.52 1.19
CA SER A 36 22.61 -1.50 2.57
C SER A 36 24.13 -1.69 2.63
N PRO A 37 24.79 -1.47 3.79
CA PRO A 37 26.21 -1.76 3.96
C PRO A 37 26.60 -3.22 3.67
N ALA A 38 25.65 -4.17 3.78
CA ALA A 38 25.85 -5.56 3.44
C ALA A 38 25.80 -5.84 1.92
N GLY A 39 25.50 -4.82 1.11
CA GLY A 39 25.36 -4.89 -0.33
C GLY A 39 23.93 -4.66 -0.82
N ARG A 40 23.77 -4.83 -2.14
CA ARG A 40 22.49 -4.67 -2.84
C ARG A 40 21.80 -6.02 -3.03
N ARG A 41 20.49 -6.06 -2.76
CA ARG A 41 19.63 -7.23 -3.00
C ARG A 41 18.32 -6.79 -3.63
N ARG A 42 17.77 -7.61 -4.52
CA ARG A 42 16.39 -7.49 -4.99
C ARG A 42 15.57 -8.64 -4.43
N GLU A 43 14.44 -8.33 -3.82
CA GLU A 43 13.45 -9.29 -3.36
C GLU A 43 12.24 -9.24 -4.27
N GLN A 44 11.99 -10.34 -4.98
CA GLN A 44 10.76 -10.50 -5.74
C GLN A 44 9.69 -11.05 -4.81
N LEU A 45 8.56 -10.34 -4.71
CA LEU A 45 7.46 -10.69 -3.83
C LEU A 45 6.36 -11.43 -4.60
N TYR A 46 6.77 -12.35 -5.47
CA TYR A 46 5.89 -13.31 -6.11
C TYR A 46 5.89 -14.59 -5.28
N GLY A 47 4.71 -15.08 -4.92
CA GLY A 47 4.58 -16.45 -4.42
C GLY A 47 4.82 -17.47 -5.54
N ALA A 48 3.95 -18.47 -5.67
CA ALA A 48 3.92 -19.40 -6.79
C ALA A 48 3.38 -18.78 -8.10
N GLY A 49 3.03 -17.49 -8.10
CA GLY A 49 2.46 -16.77 -9.24
C GLY A 49 1.23 -15.93 -8.89
N GLU A 50 0.89 -15.84 -7.61
CA GLU A 50 -0.27 -15.12 -7.13
C GLU A 50 -0.16 -13.61 -7.38
N THR A 51 -1.30 -13.02 -7.74
CA THR A 51 -1.49 -11.58 -7.90
C THR A 51 -1.76 -10.91 -6.55
N THR A 52 -1.58 -9.59 -6.50
CA THR A 52 -1.94 -8.78 -5.33
C THR A 52 -3.39 -9.00 -4.90
N PHE A 53 -4.32 -9.19 -5.85
CA PHE A 53 -5.73 -9.42 -5.56
C PHE A 53 -6.00 -10.79 -4.93
N GLU A 54 -5.25 -11.82 -5.33
CA GLU A 54 -5.36 -13.16 -4.71
C GLU A 54 -4.89 -13.13 -3.25
N HIS A 55 -3.82 -12.40 -2.94
CA HIS A 55 -3.39 -12.18 -1.57
C HIS A 55 -4.44 -11.42 -0.74
N GLN A 56 -5.03 -10.35 -1.29
CA GLN A 56 -6.09 -9.60 -0.63
C GLN A 56 -7.33 -10.46 -0.37
N LEU A 57 -7.77 -11.23 -1.36
CA LEU A 57 -8.92 -12.11 -1.23
C LEU A 57 -8.67 -13.23 -0.21
N GLY A 58 -7.47 -13.83 -0.21
CA GLY A 58 -7.09 -14.83 0.78
C GLY A 58 -7.10 -14.29 2.20
N ALA A 59 -6.56 -13.10 2.42
CA ALA A 59 -6.58 -12.43 3.72
C ALA A 59 -8.01 -12.07 4.17
N PHE A 60 -8.87 -11.62 3.25
CA PHE A 60 -10.29 -11.38 3.50
C PHE A 60 -11.04 -12.66 3.88
N ALA A 61 -10.89 -13.72 3.09
CA ALA A 61 -11.52 -15.01 3.36
C ALA A 61 -11.07 -15.58 4.71
N ALA A 62 -9.80 -15.47 5.06
CA ALA A 62 -9.28 -15.89 6.36
C ALA A 62 -9.91 -15.11 7.51
N ALA A 63 -10.04 -13.78 7.38
CA ALA A 63 -10.67 -12.93 8.38
C ALA A 63 -12.16 -13.28 8.59
N VAL A 64 -12.90 -13.48 7.50
CA VAL A 64 -14.35 -13.75 7.54
C VAL A 64 -14.67 -15.18 7.97
N LEU A 65 -13.99 -16.17 7.40
CA LEU A 65 -14.31 -17.59 7.63
C LEU A 65 -13.61 -18.16 8.86
N GLY A 66 -12.39 -17.70 9.15
CA GLY A 66 -11.53 -18.27 10.19
C GLY A 66 -11.43 -17.43 11.45
N GLY A 67 -11.93 -16.18 11.46
CA GLY A 67 -11.68 -15.22 12.53
C GLY A 67 -10.19 -14.92 12.74
N ARG A 68 -9.34 -15.24 11.75
CA ARG A 68 -7.89 -15.09 11.77
C ARG A 68 -7.48 -14.36 10.50
N GLY A 69 -6.89 -13.19 10.60
CA GLY A 69 -6.49 -12.39 9.45
C GLY A 69 -6.35 -10.92 9.84
N GLN A 70 -5.74 -10.12 8.96
CA GLN A 70 -5.70 -8.68 9.16
C GLN A 70 -7.13 -8.16 9.21
N ASN A 71 -7.49 -7.48 10.30
CA ASN A 71 -8.77 -6.82 10.38
C ASN A 71 -8.67 -5.57 9.50
N PHE A 72 -9.23 -5.63 8.29
CA PHE A 72 -9.25 -4.50 7.35
C PHE A 72 -10.00 -3.28 7.90
N THR A 73 -10.69 -3.44 9.04
CA THR A 73 -11.41 -2.40 9.79
C THR A 73 -10.69 -2.02 11.09
N ASP A 74 -9.41 -2.36 11.23
CA ASP A 74 -8.61 -1.92 12.38
C ASP A 74 -8.48 -0.38 12.42
N SER A 75 -7.98 0.14 13.56
CA SER A 75 -7.77 1.58 13.74
C SER A 75 -6.88 2.20 12.65
N ALA A 76 -6.02 1.41 11.99
CA ALA A 76 -5.15 1.92 10.94
C ALA A 76 -5.92 2.27 9.66
N GLY A 77 -6.98 1.52 9.33
CA GLY A 77 -7.89 1.86 8.23
C GLY A 77 -8.56 3.22 8.44
N VAL A 78 -9.10 3.46 9.65
CA VAL A 78 -9.75 4.73 10.01
C VAL A 78 -8.73 5.88 9.96
N SER A 79 -7.57 5.73 10.60
CA SER A 79 -6.53 6.77 10.58
C SER A 79 -6.03 7.08 9.17
N THR A 80 -6.00 6.10 8.27
CA THR A 80 -5.64 6.33 6.87
C THR A 80 -6.70 7.20 6.18
N MET A 81 -7.99 6.94 6.41
CA MET A 81 -9.08 7.75 5.83
C MET A 81 -9.15 9.15 6.42
N GLU A 82 -8.89 9.31 7.72
CA GLU A 82 -8.75 10.63 8.35
C GLU A 82 -7.63 11.46 7.70
N LEU A 83 -6.46 10.85 7.45
CA LEU A 83 -5.35 11.51 6.78
C LEU A 83 -5.70 11.91 5.34
N VAL A 84 -6.43 11.06 4.61
CA VAL A 84 -6.91 11.38 3.27
C VAL A 84 -7.84 12.61 3.32
N ASP A 85 -8.79 12.64 4.24
CA ASP A 85 -9.69 13.79 4.42
C ASP A 85 -8.93 15.08 4.76
N GLU A 86 -7.90 15.00 5.61
CA GLU A 86 -7.03 16.13 5.91
C GLU A 86 -6.31 16.66 4.68
N ILE A 87 -5.82 15.78 3.79
CA ILE A 87 -5.21 16.18 2.51
C ILE A 87 -6.22 16.92 1.64
N TYR A 88 -7.46 16.42 1.52
CA TYR A 88 -8.52 17.09 0.75
C TYR A 88 -8.84 18.48 1.32
N ARG A 89 -8.99 18.58 2.65
CA ARG A 89 -9.25 19.88 3.33
C ARG A 89 -8.11 20.86 3.11
N ALA A 90 -6.86 20.42 3.25
CA ALA A 90 -5.68 21.25 3.00
C ALA A 90 -5.60 21.73 1.54
N ALA A 91 -6.13 20.94 0.59
CA ALA A 91 -6.26 21.31 -0.81
C ALA A 91 -7.51 22.17 -1.12
N GLY A 92 -8.31 22.56 -0.12
CA GLY A 92 -9.52 23.38 -0.29
C GLY A 92 -10.72 22.62 -0.84
N SER A 93 -10.69 21.28 -0.80
CA SER A 93 -11.78 20.41 -1.25
C SER A 93 -12.53 19.82 -0.06
N SER A 94 -13.78 19.40 -0.28
CA SER A 94 -14.53 18.63 0.71
C SER A 94 -13.94 17.21 0.86
N PRO A 95 -14.00 16.62 2.06
CA PRO A 95 -13.73 15.20 2.29
C PRO A 95 -14.50 14.27 1.36
N ILE A 96 -14.05 13.01 1.26
CA ILE A 96 -14.77 11.99 0.51
C ILE A 96 -16.15 11.78 1.17
N PRO A 97 -17.26 11.86 0.43
CA PRO A 97 -18.59 11.71 1.03
C PRO A 97 -18.75 10.36 1.73
N SER A 98 -19.24 10.38 2.96
CA SER A 98 -19.71 9.17 3.63
C SER A 98 -21.05 8.72 3.03
N GLN A 99 -21.41 7.44 3.16
CA GLN A 99 -22.73 6.94 2.74
C GLN A 99 -23.89 7.72 3.40
N SER A 100 -23.70 8.18 4.64
CA SER A 100 -24.68 8.98 5.38
C SER A 100 -24.91 10.38 4.79
N ALA A 101 -24.01 10.88 3.93
CA ALA A 101 -24.17 12.15 3.23
C ALA A 101 -24.86 12.01 1.86
N LEU A 102 -25.16 10.78 1.43
CA LEU A 102 -25.83 10.44 0.17
C LEU A 102 -27.32 10.07 0.34
N ALA A 103 -27.83 10.13 1.57
CA ALA A 103 -29.24 9.95 1.91
C ALA A 103 -29.91 11.32 2.14
#